data_AF-A0A496QAP1-F1
#
_entry.id   AF-A0A496QAP1-F1
#
_cell.length_a   1.000
_cell.length_b   1.000
_cell.length_c   1.000
_cell.angle_alpha   90.00
_cell.angle_beta   90.00
_cell.angle_gamma   90.00
#
_symmetry.space_group_name_H-M   'P 1'
#
loop_
_entity.id
_entity.type
_entity.pdbx_description
1 polymer ?
#
loop_
_entity_poly.entity_id
_entity_poly.type
_entity_poly.pdbx_seq_one_letter_code
_entity_poly.pdbx_strand_id
1 'polypeptide(L)'
;MLKRRVALFAIDVVLTFVSGLVALFFRFGFDYASILKYFPAVATGIVIYALSYIFNGIYRVVWAYADAKDMFKIVRAAAIAYLIHIATFYLYRGIVLPRSVGAMMVLASTVLLVGSRLFWAWKRFKNTVQTSPSKKRVLIVGAGEAGVMLLDEFHRRPELGKVMGFVDDSSRKIGRAIRGIPVYGPISSIMTIVEEHGVDEVIIAIPSATKEEMKRILSCVDTNRVRLRTLPALHEIIGTKPSVDLLRDVSIQDLLGREEVKIDIDSVANYIKSKRVMVTGAGGSIGSELCRQIARFEPDHLILLGRGENSIYSIHEELSRDYPDLQMSRVIADVSNELRMREVFKQYKPQVVFHAAAHKHVPLMEENPVEAFWVNARGSKLVADLCCEFDVERMILISTDKAVKPSSLMGLSKRLAEMYVRALAREERCGCRFSIVRFGNVLGSRGSVIPKFAYQIETGGPVTVTDPRMKRFFMSIPEATLLVLQAGAYASNAALYVLDMGEPVFIDKLAKEMIKLAGYTPGVDIKIVYTGTRPGEKLVEELFL
;
A
#
# COMPACT_ATOMS: atom_id res chain seq x y z
N MET A 1 -21.84 31.32 11.62
CA MET A 1 -20.55 31.49 12.34
C MET A 1 -20.56 32.61 13.38
N LEU A 2 -21.12 33.80 13.08
CA LEU A 2 -21.14 34.94 14.00
C LEU A 2 -21.82 34.64 15.35
N LYS A 3 -23.02 34.04 15.34
CA LYS A 3 -23.76 33.65 16.56
C LYS A 3 -22.93 32.80 17.55
N ARG A 4 -22.11 31.87 17.03
CA ARG A 4 -21.27 30.98 17.86
C ARG A 4 -20.07 31.73 18.46
N ARG A 5 -19.46 32.65 17.72
CA ARG A 5 -18.37 33.51 18.23
C ARG A 5 -18.87 34.44 19.32
N VAL A 6 -20.05 35.04 19.13
CA VAL A 6 -20.70 35.90 20.13
C VAL A 6 -21.05 35.11 21.39
N ALA A 7 -21.58 33.90 21.27
CA ALA A 7 -21.86 33.04 22.42
C ALA A 7 -20.59 32.67 23.20
N LEU A 8 -19.50 32.30 22.51
CA LEU A 8 -18.22 32.00 23.16
C LEU A 8 -17.63 33.22 23.87
N PHE A 9 -17.71 34.40 23.23
CA PHE A 9 -17.28 35.66 23.83
C PHE A 9 -18.08 35.97 25.10
N ALA A 10 -19.41 35.85 25.07
CA ALA A 10 -20.25 36.06 26.25
C ALA A 10 -19.88 35.10 27.40
N ILE A 11 -19.65 33.81 27.10
CA ILE A 11 -19.20 32.83 28.09
C ILE A 11 -17.84 33.25 28.69
N ASP A 12 -16.87 33.61 27.85
CA ASP A 12 -15.53 33.97 28.32
C ASP A 12 -15.54 35.25 29.19
N VAL A 13 -16.40 36.23 28.87
CA VAL A 13 -16.61 37.43 29.71
C VAL A 13 -17.22 37.05 31.05
N VAL A 14 -18.23 36.18 31.07
CA VAL A 14 -18.83 35.69 32.33
C VAL A 14 -17.81 34.93 33.17
N LEU A 15 -17.02 34.03 32.57
CA LEU A 15 -15.95 33.30 33.28
C LEU A 15 -14.89 34.25 33.85
N THR A 16 -14.57 35.33 33.12
CA THR A 16 -13.62 36.36 33.58
C THR A 16 -14.21 37.24 34.68
N PHE A 17 -15.52 37.49 34.65
CA PHE A 17 -16.23 38.14 35.75
C PHE A 17 -16.20 37.28 37.02
N VAL A 18 -16.52 35.99 36.88
CA VAL A 18 -16.43 35.01 37.99
C VAL A 18 -15.00 34.93 38.53
N SER A 19 -13.98 34.91 37.67
CA SER A 19 -12.59 34.90 38.13
C SER A 19 -12.21 36.16 38.90
N GLY A 20 -12.74 37.33 38.53
CA GLY A 20 -12.59 38.57 39.26
C GLY A 20 -13.22 38.54 40.67
N LEU A 21 -14.43 38.00 40.80
CA LEU A 21 -15.10 37.81 42.09
C LEU A 21 -14.34 36.83 42.98
N VAL A 22 -13.90 35.71 42.42
CA VAL A 22 -13.08 34.71 43.13
C VAL A 22 -11.79 35.36 43.64
N ALA A 23 -11.10 36.15 42.80
CA ALA A 23 -9.87 36.82 43.20
C ALA A 23 -10.08 37.85 44.33
N LEU A 24 -11.19 38.59 44.31
CA LEU A 24 -11.55 39.51 45.40
C LEU A 24 -11.86 38.75 46.69
N PHE A 25 -12.65 37.68 46.61
CA PHE A 25 -13.00 36.85 47.77
C PHE A 25 -11.77 36.18 48.40
N PHE A 26 -10.87 35.61 47.60
CA PHE A 26 -9.62 35.02 48.12
C PHE A 26 -8.70 36.05 48.79
N ARG A 27 -8.75 37.31 48.36
CA ARG A 27 -7.92 38.38 48.94
C ARG A 27 -8.51 38.97 50.20
N PHE A 28 -9.82 39.20 50.23
CA PHE A 28 -10.48 40.00 51.27
C PHE A 28 -11.45 39.19 52.15
N GLY A 29 -11.70 37.93 51.83
CA GLY A 29 -12.65 37.07 52.56
C GLY A 29 -14.06 37.67 52.55
N PHE A 30 -14.61 37.91 53.74
CA PHE A 30 -15.94 38.50 53.95
C PHE A 30 -15.91 40.03 54.20
N ASP A 31 -14.79 40.72 53.94
CA ASP A 31 -14.73 42.18 54.02
C ASP A 31 -15.40 42.82 52.78
N TYR A 32 -16.72 42.98 52.86
CA TYR A 32 -17.54 43.54 51.79
C TYR A 32 -17.17 44.99 51.43
N ALA A 33 -16.69 45.78 52.39
CA ALA A 33 -16.31 47.17 52.15
C ALA A 33 -15.09 47.26 51.22
N SER A 34 -14.08 46.42 51.47
CA SER A 34 -12.92 46.30 50.59
C SER A 34 -13.30 45.73 49.21
N ILE A 35 -14.15 44.71 49.15
CA ILE A 35 -14.61 44.13 47.88
C ILE A 35 -15.30 45.21 47.02
N LEU A 36 -16.22 45.98 47.58
CA LEU A 36 -16.91 47.06 46.88
C LEU A 36 -15.96 48.16 46.42
N LYS A 37 -14.97 48.52 47.25
CA LYS A 37 -13.94 49.52 46.90
C LYS A 37 -13.12 49.13 45.68
N TYR A 38 -12.76 47.85 45.54
CA TYR A 38 -11.90 47.37 44.44
C TYR A 38 -12.68 46.79 43.25
N PHE A 39 -14.00 46.63 43.36
CA PHE A 39 -14.84 46.12 42.29
C PHE A 39 -14.76 46.93 40.98
N PRO A 40 -14.76 48.28 40.98
CA PRO A 40 -14.60 49.06 39.74
C PRO A 40 -13.28 48.77 39.00
N ALA A 41 -12.21 48.47 39.74
CA ALA A 41 -10.91 48.15 39.16
C ALA A 41 -10.90 46.76 38.50
N VAL A 42 -11.63 45.80 39.08
CA VAL A 42 -11.89 44.49 38.47
C VAL A 42 -12.79 44.61 37.25
N ALA A 43 -13.85 45.43 37.31
CA ALA A 43 -14.73 45.71 36.18
C ALA A 43 -13.96 46.28 34.98
N THR A 44 -13.06 47.23 35.23
CA THR A 44 -12.13 47.75 34.21
C THR A 44 -11.23 46.63 33.66
N GLY A 45 -10.75 45.74 34.53
CA GLY A 45 -9.99 44.55 34.12
C GLY A 45 -10.74 43.64 33.18
N ILE A 46 -12.03 43.38 33.43
CA ILE A 46 -12.85 42.52 32.55
C ILE A 46 -12.90 43.09 31.13
N VAL A 47 -13.03 44.42 30.98
CA VAL A 47 -13.02 45.08 29.66
C VAL A 47 -11.65 44.88 28.96
N ILE A 48 -10.55 45.05 29.68
CA ILE A 48 -9.19 44.85 29.14
C ILE A 48 -8.98 43.40 28.71
N TYR A 49 -9.42 42.42 29.52
CA TYR A 49 -9.34 41.01 29.17
C TYR A 49 -10.20 40.67 27.95
N ALA A 50 -11.44 41.17 27.89
CA ALA A 50 -12.33 40.97 26.76
C ALA A 50 -11.71 41.49 25.45
N LEU A 51 -11.10 42.67 25.47
CA LEU A 51 -10.37 43.22 24.32
C LEU A 51 -9.15 42.37 23.97
N SER A 52 -8.35 41.97 24.96
CA SER A 52 -7.19 41.10 24.75
C SER A 52 -7.57 39.78 24.08
N TYR A 53 -8.68 39.15 24.49
CA TYR A 53 -9.16 37.91 23.89
C TYR A 53 -9.55 38.07 22.42
N ILE A 54 -10.15 39.21 22.06
CA ILE A 54 -10.52 39.55 20.68
C ILE A 54 -9.26 39.70 19.83
N PHE A 55 -8.30 40.53 20.26
CA PHE A 55 -7.08 40.82 19.50
C PHE A 55 -6.12 39.63 19.41
N ASN A 56 -6.08 38.76 20.42
CA ASN A 56 -5.26 37.55 20.39
C ASN A 56 -5.82 36.43 19.48
N GLY A 57 -6.98 36.63 18.87
CA GLY A 57 -7.53 35.71 17.89
C GLY A 57 -8.08 34.42 18.49
N ILE A 58 -8.42 34.39 19.79
CA ILE A 58 -9.04 33.24 20.47
C ILE A 58 -10.33 32.79 19.75
N TYR A 59 -11.09 33.75 19.21
CA TYR A 59 -12.35 33.48 18.49
C TYR A 59 -12.17 33.10 17.01
N ARG A 60 -10.93 33.13 16.50
CA ARG A 60 -10.58 32.59 15.18
C ARG A 60 -10.29 31.09 15.23
N VAL A 61 -9.98 30.56 16.41
CA VAL A 61 -9.70 29.13 16.63
C VAL A 61 -10.97 28.31 16.52
N VAL A 62 -10.92 27.25 15.72
CA VAL A 62 -11.97 26.22 15.70
C VAL A 62 -11.65 25.22 16.79
N TRP A 63 -12.15 25.46 18.00
CA TRP A 63 -11.84 24.67 19.21
C TRP A 63 -12.11 23.15 19.11
N ALA A 64 -12.86 22.70 18.11
CA ALA A 64 -13.05 21.27 17.84
C ALA A 64 -11.79 20.57 17.30
N TYR A 65 -10.82 21.32 16.76
CA TYR A 65 -9.57 20.81 16.19
C TYR A 65 -8.34 21.49 16.82
N ALA A 66 -8.51 22.12 17.98
CA ALA A 66 -7.46 22.90 18.62
C ALA A 66 -6.34 21.99 19.16
N ASP A 67 -5.10 22.41 18.95
CA ASP A 67 -3.90 21.75 19.46
C ASP A 67 -3.34 22.47 20.71
N ALA A 68 -2.16 22.05 21.17
CA ALA A 68 -1.49 22.71 22.30
C ALA A 68 -1.11 24.18 22.01
N LYS A 69 -0.81 24.53 20.74
CA LYS A 69 -0.47 25.91 20.35
C LYS A 69 -1.68 26.82 20.43
N ASP A 70 -2.87 26.31 20.14
CA ASP A 70 -4.12 27.04 20.30
C ASP A 70 -4.47 27.31 21.76
N MET A 71 -4.16 26.38 22.68
CA MET A 71 -4.32 26.62 24.13
C MET A 71 -3.40 27.74 24.62
N PHE A 72 -2.19 27.83 24.07
CA PHE A 72 -1.24 28.89 24.41
C PHE A 72 -1.76 30.30 24.08
N LYS A 73 -2.68 30.44 23.11
CA LYS A 73 -3.32 31.74 22.81
C LYS A 73 -4.15 32.28 23.97
N ILE A 74 -4.78 31.41 24.76
CA ILE A 74 -5.55 31.80 25.95
C ILE A 74 -4.60 32.34 27.03
N VAL A 75 -3.54 31.58 27.33
CA VAL A 75 -2.53 31.95 28.32
C VAL A 75 -1.88 33.29 27.95
N ARG A 76 -1.47 33.44 26.68
CA ARG A 76 -0.87 34.68 26.18
C ARG A 76 -1.82 35.87 26.29
N ALA A 77 -3.11 35.69 25.96
CA ALA A 77 -4.08 36.77 26.04
C ALA A 77 -4.34 37.21 27.49
N ALA A 78 -4.42 36.27 28.43
CA ALA A 78 -4.55 36.58 29.86
C ALA A 78 -3.30 37.31 30.40
N ALA A 79 -2.11 36.88 30.00
CA ALA A 79 -0.85 37.54 30.37
C ALA A 79 -0.76 38.99 29.83
N ILE A 80 -1.09 39.20 28.55
CA ILE A 80 -1.13 40.53 27.93
C ILE A 80 -2.16 41.42 28.65
N ALA A 81 -3.35 40.88 28.93
CA ALA A 81 -4.39 41.64 29.62
C ALA A 81 -3.95 42.08 31.01
N TYR A 82 -3.23 41.22 31.75
CA TYR A 82 -2.67 41.56 33.05
C TYR A 82 -1.59 42.65 32.99
N LEU A 83 -0.69 42.58 32.01
CA LEU A 83 0.34 43.62 31.82
C LEU A 83 -0.30 44.96 31.49
N ILE A 84 -1.30 44.97 30.59
CA ILE A 84 -2.07 46.19 30.26
C ILE A 84 -2.81 46.70 31.51
N HIS A 85 -3.44 45.80 32.27
CA HIS A 85 -4.14 46.17 33.50
C HIS A 85 -3.21 46.82 34.52
N ILE A 86 -2.02 46.23 34.78
CA ILE A 86 -1.00 46.86 35.63
C ILE A 86 -0.58 48.23 35.10
N ALA A 87 -0.29 48.34 33.80
CA ALA A 87 0.14 49.58 33.19
C ALA A 87 -0.91 50.69 33.34
N THR A 88 -2.19 50.38 33.09
CA THR A 88 -3.31 51.33 33.24
C THR A 88 -3.40 51.85 34.68
N PHE A 89 -3.29 50.98 35.68
CA PHE A 89 -3.38 51.39 37.09
C PHE A 89 -2.12 52.11 37.59
N TYR A 90 -0.94 51.79 37.04
CA TYR A 90 0.29 52.53 37.32
C TYR A 90 0.22 53.97 36.79
N LEU A 91 -0.34 54.16 35.59
CA LEU A 91 -0.44 55.47 34.94
C LEU A 91 -1.58 56.33 35.50
N TYR A 92 -2.72 55.74 35.87
CA TYR A 92 -3.93 56.51 36.22
C TYR A 92 -4.02 56.96 37.70
N ARG A 93 -3.04 56.66 38.56
CA ARG A 93 -2.92 57.06 39.99
C ARG A 93 -4.20 56.95 40.86
N GLY A 94 -5.23 56.25 40.41
CA GLY A 94 -6.49 56.02 41.12
C GLY A 94 -6.39 54.88 42.14
N ILE A 95 -7.51 54.18 42.38
CA ILE A 95 -7.56 53.01 43.27
C ILE A 95 -6.68 51.90 42.68
N VAL A 96 -5.49 51.69 43.27
CA VAL A 96 -4.55 50.66 42.85
C VAL A 96 -5.08 49.28 43.28
N LEU A 97 -5.48 48.45 42.31
CA LEU A 97 -5.85 47.06 42.60
C LEU A 97 -4.62 46.33 43.21
N PRO A 98 -4.76 45.61 44.32
CA PRO A 98 -3.65 44.82 44.84
C PRO A 98 -3.17 43.82 43.80
N ARG A 99 -1.85 43.77 43.56
CA ARG A 99 -1.24 42.89 42.53
C ARG A 99 -1.62 41.42 42.71
N SER A 100 -1.86 40.99 43.95
CA SER A 100 -2.35 39.65 44.27
C SER A 100 -3.72 39.35 43.66
N VAL A 101 -4.65 40.32 43.62
CA VAL A 101 -5.98 40.16 43.01
C VAL A 101 -5.84 40.05 41.49
N GLY A 102 -5.01 40.90 40.87
CA GLY A 102 -4.73 40.82 39.44
C GLY A 102 -4.10 39.48 39.03
N ALA A 103 -3.11 39.01 39.79
CA ALA A 103 -2.46 37.72 39.54
C ALA A 103 -3.43 36.53 39.73
N MET A 104 -4.26 36.55 40.78
CA MET A 104 -5.30 35.54 41.00
C MET A 104 -6.33 35.55 39.88
N MET A 105 -6.69 36.73 39.36
CA MET A 105 -7.62 36.87 38.24
C MET A 105 -7.05 36.26 36.94
N VAL A 106 -5.75 36.39 36.66
CA VAL A 106 -5.08 35.70 35.54
C VAL A 106 -5.18 34.19 35.68
N LEU A 107 -4.81 33.67 36.86
CA LEU A 107 -4.78 32.23 37.12
C LEU A 107 -6.18 31.64 37.01
N ALA A 108 -7.15 32.24 37.71
CA ALA A 108 -8.53 31.77 37.71
C ALA A 108 -9.19 31.87 36.32
N SER A 109 -8.99 32.97 35.58
CA SER A 109 -9.52 33.08 34.21
C SER A 109 -8.90 32.04 33.28
N THR A 110 -7.59 31.83 33.33
CA THR A 110 -6.91 30.83 32.51
C THR A 110 -7.43 29.41 32.78
N VAL A 111 -7.55 29.04 34.06
CA VAL A 111 -8.07 27.73 34.47
C VAL A 111 -9.52 27.54 33.99
N LEU A 112 -10.38 28.53 34.20
CA LEU A 112 -11.79 28.46 33.80
C LEU A 112 -11.95 28.40 32.27
N LEU A 113 -11.21 29.22 31.52
CA LEU A 113 -11.30 29.25 30.06
C LEU A 113 -10.75 27.95 29.45
N VAL A 114 -9.55 27.50 29.84
CA VAL A 114 -8.99 26.23 29.37
C VAL A 114 -9.88 25.05 29.76
N GLY A 115 -10.35 25.03 31.01
CA GLY A 115 -11.30 24.03 31.50
C GLY A 115 -12.58 23.98 30.67
N SER A 116 -13.13 25.14 30.30
CA SER A 116 -14.31 25.20 29.43
C SER A 116 -14.04 24.55 28.06
N ARG A 117 -12.87 24.78 27.45
CA ARG A 117 -12.53 24.23 26.14
C ARG A 117 -12.33 22.72 26.21
N LEU A 118 -11.64 22.23 27.24
CA LEU A 118 -11.46 20.80 27.49
C LEU A 118 -12.80 20.11 27.75
N PHE A 119 -13.70 20.72 28.51
CA PHE A 119 -15.03 20.18 28.77
C PHE A 119 -15.85 20.03 27.48
N TRP A 120 -15.85 21.06 26.61
CA TRP A 120 -16.54 20.99 25.33
C TRP A 120 -15.92 19.99 24.35
N ALA A 121 -14.58 19.87 24.34
CA ALA A 121 -13.88 18.85 23.57
C ALA A 121 -14.24 17.44 24.02
N TRP A 122 -14.25 17.19 25.33
CA TRP A 122 -14.64 15.92 25.94
C TRP A 122 -16.12 15.58 25.66
N LYS A 123 -17.04 16.54 25.85
CA LYS A 123 -18.47 16.34 25.56
C LYS A 123 -18.73 16.01 24.10
N ARG A 124 -18.01 16.65 23.17
CA ARG A 124 -18.09 16.33 21.73
C ARG A 124 -17.57 14.92 21.46
N PHE A 125 -16.40 14.57 22.00
CA PHE A 125 -15.84 13.22 21.88
C PHE A 125 -16.83 12.16 22.37
N LYS A 126 -17.48 12.38 23.52
CA LYS A 126 -18.50 11.48 24.07
C LYS A 126 -19.78 11.43 23.24
N ASN A 127 -20.22 12.55 22.65
CA ASN A 127 -21.42 12.60 21.80
C ASN A 127 -21.20 12.09 20.37
N THR A 128 -19.97 12.05 19.87
CA THR A 128 -19.64 11.34 18.61
C THR A 128 -19.64 9.81 18.80
N VAL A 129 -19.70 9.34 20.05
CA VAL A 129 -19.74 7.91 20.42
C VAL A 129 -21.18 7.38 20.61
N GLN A 130 -22.23 8.16 20.34
CA GLN A 130 -23.61 7.64 20.36
C GLN A 130 -23.96 6.83 19.10
N THR A 131 -23.81 5.52 19.26
CA THR A 131 -24.75 4.45 18.86
C THR A 131 -25.52 4.63 17.55
N SER A 132 -24.88 4.22 16.45
CA SER A 132 -25.63 3.62 15.33
C SER A 132 -25.83 2.14 15.62
N PRO A 133 -27.02 1.57 15.36
CA PRO A 133 -27.27 0.14 15.52
C PRO A 133 -26.59 -0.61 14.38
N SER A 134 -25.92 -1.73 14.69
CA SER A 134 -25.15 -2.58 13.77
C SER A 134 -23.86 -1.96 13.22
N LYS A 135 -22.76 -2.06 14.00
CA LYS A 135 -21.41 -1.86 13.48
C LYS A 135 -20.60 -3.12 13.64
N LYS A 136 -20.03 -3.59 12.53
CA LYS A 136 -19.05 -4.67 12.50
C LYS A 136 -17.97 -4.43 13.56
N ARG A 137 -17.71 -5.43 14.39
CA ARG A 137 -16.68 -5.41 15.43
C ARG A 137 -15.37 -5.86 14.80
N VAL A 138 -14.37 -5.00 14.86
CA VAL A 138 -13.10 -5.16 14.16
C VAL A 138 -11.98 -5.40 15.15
N LEU A 139 -11.14 -6.40 14.88
CA LEU A 139 -9.91 -6.68 15.60
C LEU A 139 -8.71 -6.39 14.69
N ILE A 140 -7.75 -5.59 15.14
CA ILE A 140 -6.58 -5.23 14.33
C ILE A 140 -5.36 -6.04 14.81
N VAL A 141 -4.78 -6.84 13.92
CA VAL A 141 -3.52 -7.56 14.15
C VAL A 141 -2.36 -6.67 13.74
N GLY A 142 -1.49 -6.34 14.68
CA GLY A 142 -0.38 -5.39 14.51
C GLY A 142 -0.66 -4.05 15.18
N ALA A 143 -0.15 -3.87 16.40
CA ALA A 143 -0.23 -2.63 17.15
C ALA A 143 0.93 -1.68 16.81
N GLY A 144 1.30 -1.62 15.52
CA GLY A 144 2.35 -0.76 14.97
C GLY A 144 1.79 0.53 14.37
N GLU A 145 2.61 1.24 13.60
CA GLU A 145 2.23 2.51 12.97
C GLU A 145 1.03 2.35 12.01
N ALA A 146 1.07 1.34 11.13
CA ALA A 146 -0.02 1.05 10.20
C ALA A 146 -1.35 0.74 10.91
N GLY A 147 -1.31 -0.06 11.98
CA GLY A 147 -2.50 -0.36 12.80
C GLY A 147 -3.06 0.87 13.50
N VAL A 148 -2.20 1.77 14.01
CA VAL A 148 -2.63 3.03 14.63
C VAL A 148 -3.26 3.97 13.60
N MET A 149 -2.69 4.05 12.39
CA MET A 149 -3.27 4.86 11.30
C MET A 149 -4.64 4.33 10.88
N LEU A 150 -4.80 3.00 10.77
CA LEU A 150 -6.11 2.39 10.51
C LEU A 150 -7.12 2.70 11.62
N LEU A 151 -6.73 2.61 12.89
CA LEU A 151 -7.59 2.96 14.00
C LEU A 151 -8.08 4.42 13.91
N ASP A 152 -7.20 5.35 13.57
CA ASP A 152 -7.59 6.75 13.38
C ASP A 152 -8.62 6.93 12.26
N GLU A 153 -8.55 6.13 11.19
CA GLU A 153 -9.52 6.17 10.10
C GLU A 153 -10.87 5.57 10.52
N PHE A 154 -10.89 4.47 11.27
CA PHE A 154 -12.13 3.91 11.87
C PHE A 154 -12.79 4.90 12.84
N HIS A 155 -12.02 5.69 13.58
CA HIS A 155 -12.57 6.75 14.42
C HIS A 155 -13.16 7.92 13.61
N ARG A 156 -12.58 8.24 12.46
CA ARG A 156 -13.07 9.30 11.55
C ARG A 156 -14.29 8.88 10.75
N ARG A 157 -14.38 7.60 10.41
CA ARG A 157 -15.46 6.96 9.65
C ARG A 157 -16.13 5.87 10.48
N PRO A 158 -16.91 6.25 11.52
CA PRO A 158 -17.49 5.28 12.44
C PRO A 158 -18.38 4.26 11.74
N GLU A 159 -18.99 4.57 10.59
CA GLU A 159 -19.82 3.69 9.77
C GLU A 159 -19.12 2.40 9.33
N LEU A 160 -17.79 2.38 9.28
CA LEU A 160 -17.01 1.23 8.86
C LEU A 160 -17.01 0.09 9.87
N GLY A 161 -17.15 0.41 11.15
CA GLY A 161 -17.05 -0.57 12.22
C GLY A 161 -16.54 0.02 13.52
N LYS A 162 -16.56 -0.78 14.58
CA LYS A 162 -15.99 -0.45 15.87
C LYS A 162 -14.76 -1.31 16.11
N VAL A 163 -13.59 -0.68 16.26
CA VAL A 163 -12.37 -1.39 16.65
C VAL A 163 -12.49 -1.79 18.12
N MET A 164 -12.42 -3.09 18.38
CA MET A 164 -12.52 -3.67 19.73
C MET A 164 -11.17 -3.67 20.44
N GLY A 165 -10.09 -3.95 19.69
CA GLY A 165 -8.75 -4.04 20.24
C GLY A 165 -7.68 -4.30 19.21
N PHE A 166 -6.44 -4.35 19.69
CA PHE A 166 -5.29 -4.83 18.93
C PHE A 166 -4.83 -6.19 19.44
N VAL A 167 -4.13 -6.91 18.56
CA VAL A 167 -3.34 -8.10 18.87
C VAL A 167 -1.91 -7.88 18.37
N ASP A 168 -0.91 -8.12 19.22
CA ASP A 168 0.51 -7.89 18.90
C ASP A 168 1.38 -8.77 19.80
N ASP A 169 2.43 -9.38 19.26
CA ASP A 169 3.30 -10.27 20.03
C ASP A 169 4.30 -9.53 20.95
N SER A 170 4.42 -8.21 20.81
CA SER A 170 5.30 -7.43 21.67
C SER A 170 4.78 -7.39 23.12
N SER A 171 5.49 -8.07 24.02
CA SER A 171 5.23 -8.04 25.47
C SER A 171 5.17 -6.63 26.08
N ARG A 172 5.85 -5.65 25.47
CA ARG A 172 5.78 -4.24 25.89
C ARG A 172 4.43 -3.58 25.63
N LYS A 173 3.63 -4.11 24.70
CA LYS A 173 2.34 -3.54 24.27
C LYS A 173 1.15 -4.29 24.87
N ILE A 174 1.27 -5.61 25.03
CA ILE A 174 0.21 -6.46 25.60
C ILE A 174 -0.25 -5.92 26.97
N GLY A 175 -1.56 -5.88 27.18
CA GLY A 175 -2.19 -5.37 28.40
C GLY A 175 -2.20 -3.84 28.53
N ARG A 176 -1.62 -3.10 27.58
CA ARG A 176 -1.69 -1.63 27.52
C ARG A 176 -2.77 -1.18 26.56
N ALA A 177 -3.04 0.13 26.54
CA ALA A 177 -3.96 0.76 25.61
C ALA A 177 -3.22 1.70 24.65
N ILE A 178 -3.60 1.66 23.38
CA ILE A 178 -3.13 2.55 22.32
C ILE A 178 -4.32 3.38 21.86
N ARG A 179 -4.24 4.71 22.02
CA ARG A 179 -5.36 5.63 21.76
C ARG A 179 -6.66 5.22 22.47
N GLY A 180 -6.54 4.68 23.68
CA GLY A 180 -7.67 4.22 24.49
C GLY A 180 -8.22 2.84 24.12
N ILE A 181 -7.65 2.16 23.11
CA ILE A 181 -8.04 0.82 22.68
C ILE A 181 -7.06 -0.22 23.24
N PRO A 182 -7.53 -1.31 23.87
CA PRO A 182 -6.65 -2.30 24.50
C PRO A 182 -5.87 -3.13 23.48
N VAL A 183 -4.67 -3.56 23.86
CA VAL A 183 -3.91 -4.61 23.19
C VAL A 183 -4.13 -5.90 23.98
N TYR A 184 -4.99 -6.78 23.48
CA TYR A 184 -5.50 -7.92 24.25
C TYR A 184 -4.46 -8.99 24.53
N GLY A 185 -3.59 -9.30 23.58
CA GLY A 185 -2.67 -10.42 23.72
C GLY A 185 -1.85 -10.71 22.47
N PRO A 186 -1.14 -11.86 22.47
CA PRO A 186 -0.37 -12.34 21.34
C PRO A 186 -1.27 -12.88 20.22
N ILE A 187 -0.71 -13.04 19.03
CA ILE A 187 -1.39 -13.54 17.82
C ILE A 187 -1.99 -14.95 18.03
N SER A 188 -1.39 -15.78 18.88
CA SER A 188 -1.92 -17.11 19.22
C SER A 188 -3.30 -17.08 19.88
N SER A 189 -3.69 -15.94 20.47
CA SER A 189 -4.95 -15.80 21.21
C SER A 189 -6.08 -15.17 20.38
N ILE A 190 -5.88 -14.97 19.06
CA ILE A 190 -6.86 -14.29 18.19
C ILE A 190 -8.25 -14.92 18.32
N MET A 191 -8.41 -16.24 18.20
CA MET A 191 -9.74 -16.86 18.25
C MET A 191 -10.43 -16.72 19.61
N THR A 192 -9.68 -16.82 20.71
CA THR A 192 -10.22 -16.59 22.05
C THR A 192 -10.77 -15.17 22.17
N ILE A 193 -10.02 -14.18 21.67
CA ILE A 193 -10.44 -12.77 21.68
C ILE A 193 -11.66 -12.55 20.78
N VAL A 194 -11.69 -13.20 19.60
CA VAL A 194 -12.81 -13.14 18.65
C VAL A 194 -14.09 -13.64 19.30
N GLU A 195 -14.04 -14.76 20.04
CA GLU A 195 -15.19 -15.33 20.74
C GLU A 195 -15.64 -14.46 21.93
N GLU A 196 -14.71 -14.04 22.79
CA GLU A 196 -15.01 -13.22 23.97
C GLU A 196 -15.64 -11.86 23.63
N HIS A 197 -15.19 -11.26 22.53
CA HIS A 197 -15.61 -9.90 22.14
C HIS A 197 -16.60 -9.90 20.97
N GLY A 198 -16.96 -11.06 20.43
CA GLY A 198 -17.85 -11.22 19.27
C GLY A 198 -17.36 -10.44 18.07
N VAL A 199 -16.12 -10.65 17.64
CA VAL A 199 -15.50 -9.93 16.51
C VAL A 199 -16.03 -10.47 15.18
N ASP A 200 -16.41 -9.58 14.27
CA ASP A 200 -16.93 -9.92 12.93
C ASP A 200 -15.82 -9.91 11.86
N GLU A 201 -14.77 -9.12 12.07
CA GLU A 201 -13.70 -8.91 11.09
C GLU A 201 -12.33 -8.76 11.77
N VAL A 202 -11.33 -9.51 11.27
CA VAL A 202 -9.92 -9.40 11.65
C VAL A 202 -9.17 -8.71 10.53
N ILE A 203 -8.42 -7.66 10.85
CA ILE A 203 -7.61 -6.90 9.89
C ILE A 203 -6.14 -7.05 10.23
N ILE A 204 -5.35 -7.60 9.30
CA ILE A 204 -3.89 -7.68 9.41
C ILE A 204 -3.30 -6.34 8.96
N ALA A 205 -2.77 -5.58 9.93
CA ALA A 205 -2.17 -4.26 9.75
C ALA A 205 -0.65 -4.29 9.90
N ILE A 206 -0.02 -5.30 9.30
CA ILE A 206 1.43 -5.53 9.32
C ILE A 206 1.92 -5.59 7.85
N PRO A 207 2.03 -4.45 7.14
CA PRO A 207 2.41 -4.44 5.73
C PRO A 207 3.85 -4.91 5.47
N SER A 208 4.64 -5.06 6.53
CA SER A 208 6.00 -5.61 6.54
C SER A 208 6.07 -7.07 7.01
N ALA A 209 4.92 -7.76 7.16
CA ALA A 209 4.90 -9.13 7.65
C ALA A 209 5.64 -10.07 6.69
N THR A 210 6.49 -10.92 7.25
CA THR A 210 7.10 -12.03 6.51
C THR A 210 6.05 -13.09 6.16
N LYS A 211 6.37 -14.03 5.26
CA LYS A 211 5.45 -15.13 4.92
C LYS A 211 5.16 -16.02 6.12
N GLU A 212 6.19 -16.29 6.92
CA GLU A 212 6.13 -17.15 8.08
C GLU A 212 5.19 -16.53 9.11
N GLU A 213 5.26 -15.21 9.30
CA GLU A 213 4.33 -14.47 10.13
C GLU A 213 2.91 -14.48 9.56
N MET A 214 2.73 -14.24 8.26
CA MET A 214 1.41 -14.26 7.62
C MET A 214 0.76 -15.66 7.73
N LYS A 215 1.52 -16.73 7.48
CA LYS A 215 1.07 -18.12 7.68
C LYS A 215 0.70 -18.41 9.11
N ARG A 216 1.51 -17.93 10.07
CA ARG A 216 1.23 -18.11 11.49
C ARG A 216 -0.06 -17.39 11.89
N ILE A 217 -0.26 -16.15 11.47
CA ILE A 217 -1.50 -15.40 11.71
C ILE A 217 -2.69 -16.15 11.12
N LEU A 218 -2.61 -16.58 9.86
CA LEU A 218 -3.66 -17.34 9.19
C LEU A 218 -3.97 -18.67 9.89
N SER A 219 -2.96 -19.37 10.41
CA SER A 219 -3.17 -20.60 11.17
C SER A 219 -3.89 -20.40 12.50
N CYS A 220 -3.88 -19.16 13.02
CA CYS A 220 -4.56 -18.77 14.25
C CYS A 220 -5.94 -18.15 14.00
N VAL A 221 -6.42 -18.10 12.75
CA VAL A 221 -7.72 -17.50 12.39
C VAL A 221 -8.59 -18.53 11.68
N ASP A 222 -9.79 -18.78 12.22
CA ASP A 222 -10.82 -19.57 11.54
C ASP A 222 -11.65 -18.67 10.62
N THR A 223 -11.37 -18.72 9.32
CA THR A 223 -12.03 -17.91 8.29
C THR A 223 -13.50 -18.26 8.09
N ASN A 224 -13.99 -19.38 8.64
CA ASN A 224 -15.41 -19.74 8.62
C ASN A 224 -16.22 -18.96 9.66
N ARG A 225 -15.55 -18.41 10.68
CA ARG A 225 -16.19 -17.68 11.79
C ARG A 225 -16.03 -16.17 11.68
N VAL A 226 -14.93 -15.70 11.11
CA VAL A 226 -14.58 -14.28 11.05
C VAL A 226 -14.01 -13.91 9.69
N ARG A 227 -14.40 -12.74 9.16
CA ARG A 227 -13.82 -12.26 7.90
C ARG A 227 -12.39 -11.80 8.13
N LEU A 228 -11.46 -12.20 7.26
CA LEU A 228 -10.06 -11.81 7.35
C LEU A 228 -9.65 -10.91 6.17
N ARG A 229 -9.15 -9.71 6.47
CA ARG A 229 -8.59 -8.78 5.48
C ARG A 229 -7.17 -8.37 5.88
N THR A 230 -6.41 -7.90 4.91
CA THR A 230 -5.05 -7.39 5.14
C THR A 230 -4.84 -6.07 4.42
N LEU A 231 -3.93 -5.24 4.96
CA LEU A 231 -3.30 -4.19 4.17
C LEU A 231 -2.37 -4.82 3.11
N PRO A 232 -2.29 -4.24 1.90
CA PRO A 232 -1.30 -4.59 0.91
C PRO A 232 0.14 -4.41 1.42
N ALA A 233 1.09 -5.07 0.76
CA ALA A 233 2.50 -4.89 1.03
C ALA A 233 2.97 -3.46 0.69
N LEU A 234 4.07 -3.00 1.30
CA LEU A 234 4.59 -1.63 1.14
C LEU A 234 4.79 -1.20 -0.32
N HIS A 235 5.24 -2.09 -1.22
CA HIS A 235 5.45 -1.77 -2.64
C HIS A 235 4.15 -1.56 -3.44
N GLU A 236 3.03 -2.13 -2.97
CA GLU A 236 1.71 -1.90 -3.57
C GLU A 236 1.17 -0.50 -3.20
N ILE A 237 1.73 0.13 -2.17
CA ILE A 237 1.23 1.38 -1.56
C ILE A 237 2.26 2.53 -1.68
N ILE A 238 3.19 2.47 -2.65
CA ILE A 238 4.23 3.51 -2.80
C ILE A 238 3.57 4.90 -2.94
N GLY A 239 3.83 5.78 -1.97
CA GLY A 239 3.32 7.15 -1.94
C GLY A 239 1.92 7.34 -1.36
N THR A 240 1.21 6.26 -0.99
CA THR A 240 -0.16 6.33 -0.45
C THR A 240 -0.16 6.06 1.05
N LYS A 241 -0.97 6.78 1.83
CA LYS A 241 -1.11 6.51 3.27
C LYS A 241 -1.99 5.28 3.50
N PRO A 242 -1.70 4.43 4.50
CA PRO A 242 -2.57 3.32 4.87
C PRO A 242 -4.00 3.83 5.12
N SER A 243 -4.97 3.24 4.42
CA SER A 243 -6.38 3.62 4.48
C SER A 243 -7.25 2.37 4.44
N VAL A 244 -8.49 2.51 4.89
CA VAL A 244 -9.48 1.41 4.87
C VAL A 244 -9.82 1.01 3.43
N ASP A 245 -9.75 1.96 2.50
CA ASP A 245 -10.04 1.75 1.08
C ASP A 245 -9.02 0.82 0.40
N LEU A 246 -7.83 0.66 0.99
CA LEU A 246 -6.77 -0.25 0.52
C LEU A 246 -6.92 -1.68 1.05
N LEU A 247 -7.83 -1.92 2.01
CA LEU A 247 -8.00 -3.26 2.57
C LEU A 247 -8.47 -4.24 1.50
N ARG A 248 -7.86 -5.41 1.44
CA ARG A 248 -8.29 -6.52 0.57
C ARG A 248 -8.42 -7.80 1.36
N ASP A 249 -9.24 -8.72 0.85
CA ASP A 249 -9.27 -10.08 1.40
C ASP A 249 -7.88 -10.71 1.22
N VAL A 250 -7.50 -11.57 2.16
CA VAL A 250 -6.18 -12.23 2.11
C VAL A 250 -6.11 -13.12 0.88
N SER A 251 -5.06 -12.94 0.10
CA SER A 251 -4.86 -13.63 -1.17
C SER A 251 -3.81 -14.73 -1.03
N ILE A 252 -3.82 -15.69 -1.95
CA ILE A 252 -2.79 -16.73 -1.99
C ILE A 252 -1.40 -16.14 -2.27
N GLN A 253 -1.32 -14.96 -2.89
CA GLN A 253 -0.07 -14.25 -3.14
C GLN A 253 0.62 -13.87 -1.83
N ASP A 254 -0.14 -13.50 -0.80
CA ASP A 254 0.38 -13.12 0.52
C ASP A 254 1.00 -14.33 1.26
N LEU A 255 0.55 -15.54 0.93
CA LEU A 255 1.07 -16.80 1.47
C LEU A 255 2.28 -17.35 0.70
N LEU A 256 2.35 -17.02 -0.58
CA LEU A 256 3.34 -17.58 -1.50
C LEU A 256 4.58 -16.70 -1.66
N GLY A 257 4.44 -15.36 -1.63
CA GLY A 257 5.38 -14.24 -1.89
C GLY A 257 6.90 -14.51 -1.91
N ARG A 258 7.78 -13.60 -1.49
CA ARG A 258 9.16 -13.85 -1.02
C ARG A 258 9.65 -12.61 -0.30
N GLU A 259 10.69 -12.76 0.51
CA GLU A 259 11.37 -11.57 1.00
C GLU A 259 11.89 -10.79 -0.20
N GLU A 260 11.51 -9.51 -0.24
CA GLU A 260 11.72 -8.65 -1.38
C GLU A 260 13.22 -8.37 -1.55
N VAL A 261 13.67 -8.45 -2.80
CA VAL A 261 15.03 -8.03 -3.16
C VAL A 261 15.07 -6.50 -3.22
N LYS A 262 16.07 -5.87 -2.61
CA LYS A 262 16.32 -4.43 -2.78
C LYS A 262 16.85 -4.16 -4.20
N ILE A 263 16.27 -3.18 -4.87
CA ILE A 263 16.54 -2.91 -6.28
C ILE A 263 17.24 -1.58 -6.42
N ASP A 264 18.23 -1.52 -7.31
CA ASP A 264 19.02 -0.33 -7.60
C ASP A 264 18.30 0.48 -8.70
N ILE A 265 17.41 1.34 -8.26
CA ILE A 265 16.55 2.19 -9.09
C ILE A 265 17.39 3.05 -10.05
N ASP A 266 18.52 3.58 -9.59
CA ASP A 266 19.39 4.46 -10.38
C ASP A 266 19.99 3.69 -11.57
N SER A 267 20.45 2.46 -11.33
CA SER A 267 20.98 1.61 -12.40
C SER A 267 19.95 1.32 -13.50
N VAL A 268 18.68 1.15 -13.12
CA VAL A 268 17.58 0.89 -14.07
C VAL A 268 17.23 2.15 -14.85
N ALA A 269 17.14 3.30 -14.17
CA ALA A 269 16.84 4.58 -14.78
C ALA A 269 17.85 4.94 -15.89
N ASN A 270 19.14 4.67 -15.68
CA ASN A 270 20.23 5.03 -16.59
C ASN A 270 20.06 4.54 -18.04
N TYR A 271 19.37 3.41 -18.26
CA TYR A 271 19.20 2.85 -19.60
C TYR A 271 17.76 2.93 -20.12
N ILE A 272 16.81 3.41 -19.32
CA ILE A 272 15.39 3.52 -19.71
C ILE A 272 15.00 4.99 -19.90
N LYS A 273 15.50 5.88 -19.04
CA LYS A 273 15.14 7.29 -19.05
C LYS A 273 15.50 7.95 -20.38
N SER A 274 14.55 8.68 -20.94
CA SER A 274 14.69 9.37 -22.23
C SER A 274 15.08 8.44 -23.40
N LYS A 275 14.77 7.14 -23.31
CA LYS A 275 14.96 6.17 -24.39
C LYS A 275 13.64 5.82 -25.06
N ARG A 276 13.73 5.40 -26.33
CA ARG A 276 12.63 4.72 -27.03
C ARG A 276 12.65 3.24 -26.66
N VAL A 277 11.68 2.80 -25.88
CA VAL A 277 11.63 1.44 -25.32
C VAL A 277 10.49 0.66 -25.97
N MET A 278 10.82 -0.51 -26.52
CA MET A 278 9.83 -1.42 -27.11
C MET A 278 9.62 -2.64 -26.24
N VAL A 279 8.36 -2.97 -25.99
CA VAL A 279 7.97 -4.20 -25.30
C VAL A 279 7.17 -5.06 -26.28
N THR A 280 7.73 -6.18 -26.71
CA THR A 280 6.96 -7.16 -27.50
C THR A 280 6.15 -8.06 -26.56
N GLY A 281 4.93 -8.42 -26.94
CA GLY A 281 4.03 -9.13 -26.04
C GLY A 281 3.49 -8.21 -24.93
N ALA A 282 3.40 -6.90 -25.18
CA ALA A 282 3.01 -5.88 -24.20
C ALA A 282 1.62 -6.11 -23.57
N GLY A 283 0.72 -6.84 -24.25
CA GLY A 283 -0.59 -7.20 -23.70
C GLY A 283 -0.62 -8.48 -22.84
N GLY A 284 0.50 -9.20 -22.73
CA GLY A 284 0.61 -10.43 -21.92
C GLY A 284 0.94 -10.11 -20.45
N SER A 285 0.78 -11.10 -19.55
CA SER A 285 0.96 -10.87 -18.10
C SER A 285 2.31 -10.25 -17.70
N ILE A 286 3.42 -10.68 -18.31
CA ILE A 286 4.75 -10.11 -18.05
C ILE A 286 4.94 -8.80 -18.81
N GLY A 287 4.54 -8.75 -20.09
CA GLY A 287 4.70 -7.58 -20.93
C GLY A 287 3.95 -6.36 -20.42
N SER A 288 2.71 -6.53 -19.93
CA SER A 288 1.91 -5.43 -19.42
C SER A 288 2.51 -4.84 -18.15
N GLU A 289 3.01 -5.70 -17.26
CA GLU A 289 3.69 -5.24 -16.05
C GLU A 289 5.04 -4.57 -16.38
N LEU A 290 5.79 -5.10 -17.35
CA LEU A 290 6.99 -4.40 -17.84
C LEU A 290 6.64 -2.99 -18.32
N CYS A 291 5.55 -2.81 -19.07
CA CYS A 291 5.11 -1.50 -19.53
C CYS A 291 4.80 -0.56 -18.36
N ARG A 292 4.11 -1.04 -17.32
CA ARG A 292 3.82 -0.26 -16.09
C ARG A 292 5.08 0.15 -15.34
N GLN A 293 6.04 -0.76 -15.19
CA GLN A 293 7.29 -0.48 -14.48
C GLN A 293 8.15 0.49 -15.30
N ILE A 294 8.27 0.27 -16.62
CA ILE A 294 9.03 1.13 -17.53
C ILE A 294 8.48 2.56 -17.55
N ALA A 295 7.16 2.74 -17.54
CA ALA A 295 6.53 4.08 -17.54
C ALA A 295 6.99 4.96 -16.36
N ARG A 296 7.35 4.36 -15.21
CA ARG A 296 7.85 5.07 -14.02
C ARG A 296 9.24 5.66 -14.19
N PHE A 297 10.01 5.17 -15.17
CA PHE A 297 11.38 5.60 -15.41
C PHE A 297 11.50 6.67 -16.51
N GLU A 298 10.39 7.32 -16.87
CA GLU A 298 10.35 8.46 -17.81
C GLU A 298 11.03 8.17 -19.16
N PRO A 299 10.64 7.11 -19.89
CA PRO A 299 11.14 6.89 -21.24
C PRO A 299 10.64 8.00 -22.19
N ASP A 300 11.40 8.25 -23.26
CA ASP A 300 11.01 9.21 -24.30
C ASP A 300 9.80 8.71 -25.10
N HIS A 301 9.76 7.40 -25.36
CA HIS A 301 8.65 6.75 -26.08
C HIS A 301 8.51 5.30 -25.65
N LEU A 302 7.31 4.87 -25.28
CA LEU A 302 6.99 3.47 -25.00
C LEU A 302 6.19 2.82 -26.15
N ILE A 303 6.78 1.82 -26.81
CA ILE A 303 6.19 1.11 -27.95
C ILE A 303 5.59 -0.21 -27.46
N LEU A 304 4.26 -0.27 -27.45
CA LEU A 304 3.45 -1.40 -26.99
C LEU A 304 3.16 -2.33 -28.17
N LEU A 305 3.93 -3.41 -28.31
CA LEU A 305 3.82 -4.34 -29.44
C LEU A 305 3.15 -5.66 -29.03
N GLY A 306 2.14 -6.11 -29.78
CA GLY A 306 1.59 -7.45 -29.60
C GLY A 306 0.47 -7.79 -30.59
N ARG A 307 0.10 -9.07 -30.68
CA ARG A 307 -0.92 -9.55 -31.61
C ARG A 307 -2.36 -9.34 -31.14
N GLY A 308 -2.57 -9.32 -29.82
CA GLY A 308 -3.91 -9.20 -29.23
C GLY A 308 -4.36 -7.75 -29.13
N GLU A 309 -5.21 -7.31 -30.06
CA GLU A 309 -5.78 -5.95 -30.12
C GLU A 309 -6.32 -5.48 -28.76
N ASN A 310 -7.29 -6.22 -28.19
CA ASN A 310 -7.87 -5.89 -26.90
C ASN A 310 -6.84 -5.78 -25.77
N SER A 311 -5.82 -6.65 -25.78
CA SER A 311 -4.81 -6.63 -24.73
C SER A 311 -3.87 -5.44 -24.85
N ILE A 312 -3.57 -4.97 -26.07
CA ILE A 312 -2.79 -3.74 -26.31
C ILE A 312 -3.63 -2.51 -26.01
N TYR A 313 -4.92 -2.51 -26.37
CA TYR A 313 -5.86 -1.46 -26.01
C TYR A 313 -5.95 -1.28 -24.49
N SER A 314 -6.19 -2.36 -23.74
CA SER A 314 -6.34 -2.28 -22.28
C SER A 314 -5.12 -1.71 -21.57
N ILE A 315 -3.90 -2.15 -21.92
CA ILE A 315 -2.68 -1.63 -21.28
C ILE A 315 -2.41 -0.18 -21.68
N HIS A 316 -2.72 0.21 -22.91
CA HIS A 316 -2.61 1.60 -23.34
C HIS A 316 -3.56 2.52 -22.56
N GLU A 317 -4.83 2.14 -22.42
CA GLU A 317 -5.82 2.92 -21.67
C GLU A 317 -5.40 3.10 -20.21
N GLU A 318 -4.93 2.01 -19.59
CA GLU A 318 -4.42 2.03 -18.22
C GLU A 318 -3.26 3.02 -18.08
N LEU A 319 -2.24 2.93 -18.94
CA LEU A 319 -1.07 3.80 -18.87
C LEU A 319 -1.37 5.24 -19.26
N SER A 320 -2.30 5.48 -20.19
CA SER A 320 -2.68 6.85 -20.60
C SER A 320 -3.38 7.60 -19.48
N ARG A 321 -4.15 6.89 -18.65
CA ARG A 321 -4.78 7.46 -17.46
C ARG A 321 -3.74 7.83 -16.40
N ASP A 322 -2.76 6.96 -16.19
CA ASP A 322 -1.81 7.08 -15.08
C ASP A 322 -0.57 7.93 -15.45
N TYR A 323 -0.23 8.04 -16.75
CA TYR A 323 0.91 8.78 -17.32
C TYR A 323 0.49 9.56 -18.58
N PRO A 324 -0.29 10.65 -18.45
CA PRO A 324 -0.89 11.36 -19.59
C PRO A 324 0.13 11.99 -20.55
N ASP A 325 1.33 12.34 -20.06
CA ASP A 325 2.38 12.98 -20.87
C ASP A 325 3.30 11.98 -21.57
N LEU A 326 3.23 10.69 -21.23
CA LEU A 326 4.09 9.66 -21.81
C LEU A 326 3.69 9.38 -23.26
N GLN A 327 4.63 9.58 -24.19
CA GLN A 327 4.43 9.21 -25.58
C GLN A 327 4.35 7.69 -25.73
N MET A 328 3.27 7.20 -26.34
CA MET A 328 3.02 5.77 -26.51
C MET A 328 2.58 5.43 -27.92
N SER A 329 3.06 4.31 -28.43
CA SER A 329 2.62 3.74 -29.72
C SER A 329 2.01 2.36 -29.53
N ARG A 330 0.82 2.16 -30.10
CA ARG A 330 0.13 0.86 -30.13
C ARG A 330 0.47 0.15 -31.43
N VAL A 331 1.19 -0.97 -31.36
CA VAL A 331 1.63 -1.71 -32.54
C VAL A 331 1.04 -3.11 -32.52
N ILE A 332 0.12 -3.36 -33.46
CA ILE A 332 -0.39 -4.71 -33.71
C ILE A 332 0.53 -5.39 -34.72
N ALA A 333 1.27 -6.40 -34.26
CA ALA A 333 2.21 -7.17 -35.06
C ALA A 333 2.44 -8.56 -34.46
N ASP A 334 2.75 -9.51 -35.34
CA ASP A 334 3.28 -10.83 -34.98
C ASP A 334 4.81 -10.79 -35.10
N VAL A 335 5.52 -11.23 -34.05
CA VAL A 335 6.99 -11.23 -34.02
C VAL A 335 7.60 -12.21 -35.02
N SER A 336 6.82 -13.13 -35.58
CA SER A 336 7.24 -14.04 -36.66
C SER A 336 7.13 -13.42 -38.06
N ASN A 337 6.47 -12.26 -38.21
CA ASN A 337 6.30 -11.59 -39.50
C ASN A 337 7.47 -10.62 -39.76
N GLU A 338 8.41 -11.05 -40.59
CA GLU A 338 9.63 -10.31 -40.91
C GLU A 338 9.38 -8.93 -41.52
N LEU A 339 8.56 -8.85 -42.57
CA LEU A 339 8.27 -7.59 -43.26
C LEU A 339 7.70 -6.57 -42.28
N ARG A 340 6.70 -7.00 -41.49
CA ARG A 340 6.05 -6.13 -40.52
C ARG A 340 6.99 -5.70 -39.40
N MET A 341 7.79 -6.61 -38.86
CA MET A 341 8.72 -6.26 -37.78
C MET A 341 9.81 -5.30 -38.27
N ARG A 342 10.30 -5.46 -39.50
CA ARG A 342 11.28 -4.55 -40.11
C ARG A 342 10.71 -3.14 -40.31
N GLU A 343 9.45 -3.02 -40.76
CA GLU A 343 8.74 -1.73 -40.84
C GLU A 343 8.66 -1.05 -39.47
N VAL A 344 8.28 -1.81 -38.43
CA VAL A 344 8.16 -1.32 -37.05
C VAL A 344 9.50 -0.82 -36.53
N PHE A 345 10.59 -1.58 -36.70
CA PHE A 345 11.92 -1.16 -36.28
C PHE A 345 12.39 0.10 -37.03
N LYS A 346 12.13 0.17 -38.34
CA LYS A 346 12.45 1.35 -39.16
C LYS A 346 11.67 2.60 -38.74
N GLN A 347 10.39 2.45 -38.41
CA GLN A 347 9.50 3.54 -38.03
C GLN A 347 9.84 4.08 -36.63
N TYR A 348 9.96 3.20 -35.63
CA TYR A 348 10.06 3.60 -34.23
C TYR A 348 11.50 3.66 -33.70
N LYS A 349 12.47 3.05 -34.39
CA LYS A 349 13.91 3.06 -34.05
C LYS A 349 14.17 2.84 -32.55
N PRO A 350 13.70 1.70 -31.98
CA PRO A 350 13.85 1.43 -30.55
C PRO A 350 15.31 1.45 -30.12
N GLN A 351 15.59 1.89 -28.90
CA GLN A 351 16.92 1.84 -28.28
C GLN A 351 17.03 0.69 -27.29
N VAL A 352 15.91 0.31 -26.67
CA VAL A 352 15.84 -0.82 -25.74
C VAL A 352 14.66 -1.70 -26.11
N VAL A 353 14.89 -3.00 -26.17
CA VAL A 353 13.85 -3.99 -26.49
C VAL A 353 13.70 -4.99 -25.33
N PHE A 354 12.50 -5.08 -24.77
CA PHE A 354 12.10 -6.16 -23.88
C PHE A 354 11.27 -7.18 -24.66
N HIS A 355 11.83 -8.35 -24.89
CA HIS A 355 11.19 -9.40 -25.68
C HIS A 355 10.42 -10.39 -24.80
N ALA A 356 9.13 -10.10 -24.57
CA ALA A 356 8.21 -10.94 -23.80
C ALA A 356 7.15 -11.68 -24.64
N ALA A 357 7.19 -11.59 -25.98
CA ALA A 357 6.27 -12.31 -26.86
C ALA A 357 6.66 -13.80 -26.96
N ALA A 358 5.76 -14.69 -26.53
CA ALA A 358 5.94 -16.13 -26.64
C ALA A 358 4.61 -16.87 -26.40
N HIS A 359 4.50 -18.08 -26.94
CA HIS A 359 3.54 -19.08 -26.46
C HIS A 359 4.11 -19.84 -25.27
N LYS A 360 3.32 -19.95 -24.19
CA LYS A 360 3.77 -20.50 -22.90
C LYS A 360 3.06 -21.79 -22.45
N HIS A 361 1.93 -22.13 -23.06
CA HIS A 361 1.11 -23.26 -22.60
C HIS A 361 1.70 -24.58 -23.09
N VAL A 362 2.35 -25.34 -22.19
CA VAL A 362 3.02 -26.60 -22.54
C VAL A 362 2.10 -27.55 -23.31
N PRO A 363 0.89 -27.93 -22.83
CA PRO A 363 0.05 -28.88 -23.55
C PRO A 363 -0.35 -28.39 -24.96
N LEU A 364 -0.73 -27.12 -25.07
CA LEU A 364 -1.09 -26.54 -26.38
C LEU A 364 0.10 -26.54 -27.35
N MET A 365 1.32 -26.38 -26.85
CA MET A 365 2.53 -26.36 -27.69
C MET A 365 3.06 -27.76 -28.00
N GLU A 366 2.71 -28.78 -27.23
CA GLU A 366 2.89 -30.18 -27.63
C GLU A 366 1.97 -30.52 -28.81
N GLU A 367 0.73 -30.01 -28.80
CA GLU A 367 -0.23 -30.18 -29.90
C GLU A 367 0.08 -29.29 -31.11
N ASN A 368 0.71 -28.14 -30.90
CA ASN A 368 1.00 -27.13 -31.93
C ASN A 368 2.52 -26.80 -31.97
N PRO A 369 3.39 -27.77 -32.29
CA PRO A 369 4.84 -27.59 -32.24
C PRO A 369 5.36 -26.55 -33.23
N VAL A 370 4.68 -26.41 -34.38
CA VAL A 370 5.05 -25.44 -35.42
C VAL A 370 4.91 -24.02 -34.87
N GLU A 371 3.81 -23.70 -34.18
CA GLU A 371 3.60 -22.38 -33.57
C GLU A 371 4.63 -22.11 -32.45
N ALA A 372 4.94 -23.12 -31.64
CA ALA A 372 5.99 -23.02 -30.64
C ALA A 372 7.33 -22.63 -31.28
N PHE A 373 7.73 -23.30 -32.37
CA PHE A 373 8.95 -23.00 -33.08
C PHE A 373 8.92 -21.61 -33.76
N TRP A 374 7.85 -21.31 -34.51
CA TRP A 374 7.73 -20.07 -35.28
C TRP A 374 7.74 -18.82 -34.41
N VAL A 375 6.98 -18.82 -33.31
CA VAL A 375 6.90 -17.64 -32.44
C VAL A 375 8.07 -17.61 -31.46
N ASN A 376 8.31 -18.69 -30.71
CA ASN A 376 9.28 -18.64 -29.62
C ASN A 376 10.72 -18.67 -30.12
N ALA A 377 11.05 -19.49 -31.12
CA ALA A 377 12.42 -19.62 -31.62
C ALA A 377 12.68 -18.65 -32.79
N ARG A 378 11.96 -18.81 -33.90
CA ARG A 378 12.16 -17.99 -35.11
C ARG A 378 11.77 -16.52 -34.90
N GLY A 379 10.70 -16.23 -34.16
CA GLY A 379 10.32 -14.88 -33.79
C GLY A 379 11.38 -14.20 -32.93
N SER A 380 11.91 -14.89 -31.90
CA SER A 380 13.02 -14.37 -31.09
C SER A 380 14.27 -14.12 -31.93
N LYS A 381 14.58 -15.03 -32.87
CA LYS A 381 15.70 -14.88 -33.81
C LYS A 381 15.56 -13.58 -34.61
N LEU A 382 14.41 -13.38 -35.24
CA LEU A 382 14.11 -12.20 -36.05
C LEU A 382 14.21 -10.90 -35.22
N VAL A 383 13.64 -10.86 -34.02
CA VAL A 383 13.75 -9.69 -33.15
C VAL A 383 15.21 -9.40 -32.78
N ALA A 384 16.00 -10.43 -32.48
CA ALA A 384 17.41 -10.27 -32.16
C ALA A 384 18.24 -9.77 -33.35
N ASP A 385 17.97 -10.28 -34.56
CA ASP A 385 18.62 -9.83 -35.80
C ASP A 385 18.31 -8.36 -36.07
N LEU A 386 17.04 -7.96 -35.93
CA LEU A 386 16.62 -6.57 -36.10
C LEU A 386 17.24 -5.65 -35.02
N CYS A 387 17.53 -6.16 -33.83
CA CYS A 387 18.26 -5.39 -32.83
C CYS A 387 19.69 -5.08 -33.28
N CYS A 388 20.36 -6.01 -33.95
CA CYS A 388 21.67 -5.76 -34.54
C CYS A 388 21.59 -4.83 -35.75
N GLU A 389 20.63 -5.05 -36.64
CA GLU A 389 20.50 -4.28 -37.89
C GLU A 389 20.16 -2.80 -37.66
N PHE A 390 19.37 -2.50 -36.63
CA PHE A 390 18.92 -1.14 -36.32
C PHE A 390 19.63 -0.51 -35.12
N ASP A 391 20.83 -1.02 -34.77
CA ASP A 391 21.71 -0.48 -33.72
C ASP A 391 21.00 -0.28 -32.37
N VAL A 392 20.16 -1.24 -31.97
CA VAL A 392 19.50 -1.24 -30.65
C VAL A 392 20.57 -1.38 -29.57
N GLU A 393 20.55 -0.49 -28.57
CA GLU A 393 21.56 -0.48 -27.51
C GLU A 393 21.51 -1.77 -26.65
N ARG A 394 20.28 -2.25 -26.36
CA ARG A 394 20.08 -3.40 -25.48
C ARG A 394 18.81 -4.19 -25.79
N MET A 395 18.92 -5.53 -25.76
CA MET A 395 17.80 -6.45 -25.81
C MET A 395 17.78 -7.35 -24.58
N ILE A 396 16.62 -7.43 -23.92
CA ILE A 396 16.36 -8.34 -22.80
C ILE A 396 15.35 -9.39 -23.26
N LEU A 397 15.80 -10.64 -23.36
CA LEU A 397 14.96 -11.81 -23.67
C LEU A 397 14.37 -12.39 -22.39
N ILE A 398 13.04 -12.45 -22.31
CA ILE A 398 12.34 -13.17 -21.24
C ILE A 398 12.37 -14.66 -21.55
N SER A 399 12.93 -15.44 -20.64
CA SER A 399 13.01 -16.90 -20.71
C SER A 399 12.34 -17.55 -19.49
N THR A 400 12.47 -18.87 -19.35
CA THR A 400 11.76 -19.69 -18.38
C THR A 400 12.64 -20.83 -17.86
N ASP A 401 12.40 -21.26 -16.63
CA ASP A 401 12.89 -22.52 -16.07
C ASP A 401 12.71 -23.74 -17.01
N LYS A 402 11.63 -23.79 -17.78
CA LYS A 402 11.33 -24.87 -18.74
C LYS A 402 12.31 -24.96 -19.91
N ALA A 403 13.15 -23.95 -20.12
CA ALA A 403 14.27 -23.99 -21.08
C ALA A 403 15.48 -24.78 -20.54
N VAL A 404 15.51 -25.10 -19.25
CA VAL A 404 16.56 -25.90 -18.60
C VAL A 404 16.24 -27.39 -18.77
N LYS A 405 17.12 -28.14 -19.44
CA LYS A 405 16.93 -29.56 -19.80
C LYS A 405 15.50 -29.82 -20.30
N PRO A 406 15.09 -29.17 -21.40
CA PRO A 406 13.68 -29.09 -21.76
C PRO A 406 13.10 -30.48 -22.03
N SER A 407 11.95 -30.78 -21.42
CA SER A 407 11.15 -31.99 -21.66
C SER A 407 9.94 -31.74 -22.57
N SER A 408 9.73 -30.50 -23.00
CA SER A 408 8.60 -30.06 -23.82
C SER A 408 9.07 -29.26 -25.03
N LEU A 409 8.27 -29.25 -26.10
CA LEU A 409 8.48 -28.46 -27.31
C LEU A 409 8.44 -26.95 -27.01
N MET A 410 7.58 -26.54 -26.08
CA MET A 410 7.56 -25.16 -25.57
C MET A 410 8.92 -24.79 -24.93
N GLY A 411 9.40 -25.62 -23.99
CA GLY A 411 10.69 -25.41 -23.35
C GLY A 411 11.87 -25.43 -24.34
N LEU A 412 11.85 -26.38 -25.28
CA LEU A 412 12.88 -26.52 -26.31
C LEU A 412 12.92 -25.30 -27.23
N SER A 413 11.77 -24.79 -27.66
CA SER A 413 11.71 -23.59 -28.51
C SER A 413 12.30 -22.34 -27.81
N LYS A 414 12.06 -22.17 -26.51
CA LYS A 414 12.69 -21.11 -25.71
C LYS A 414 14.19 -21.34 -25.55
N ARG A 415 14.63 -22.59 -25.34
CA ARG A 415 16.05 -22.93 -25.29
C ARG A 415 16.78 -22.61 -26.59
N LEU A 416 16.17 -22.87 -27.74
CA LEU A 416 16.72 -22.50 -29.05
C LEU A 416 16.89 -20.97 -29.18
N ALA A 417 15.90 -20.19 -28.72
CA ALA A 417 16.00 -18.74 -28.69
C ALA A 417 17.17 -18.26 -27.81
N GLU A 418 17.36 -18.86 -26.63
CA GLU A 418 18.50 -18.53 -25.76
C GLU A 418 19.85 -18.82 -26.43
N MET A 419 19.96 -19.97 -27.07
CA MET A 419 21.19 -20.37 -27.77
C MET A 419 21.51 -19.42 -28.92
N TYR A 420 20.50 -19.04 -29.70
CA TYR A 420 20.66 -18.09 -30.80
C TYR A 420 21.10 -16.71 -30.31
N VAL A 421 20.38 -16.14 -29.33
CA VAL A 421 20.71 -14.81 -28.78
C VAL A 421 22.12 -14.79 -28.19
N ARG A 422 22.55 -15.86 -27.50
CA ARG A 422 23.93 -15.96 -26.98
C ARG A 422 24.98 -16.12 -28.07
N ALA A 423 24.66 -16.78 -29.17
CA ALA A 423 25.56 -16.91 -30.31
C ALA A 423 25.72 -15.56 -31.01
N LEU A 424 24.60 -14.90 -31.33
CA LEU A 424 24.57 -13.59 -31.98
C LEU A 424 25.30 -12.51 -31.15
N ALA A 425 25.13 -12.54 -29.83
CA ALA A 425 25.82 -11.63 -28.92
C ALA A 425 27.36 -11.74 -28.97
N ARG A 426 27.91 -12.83 -29.49
CA ARG A 426 29.37 -13.02 -29.64
C ARG A 426 29.89 -12.56 -30.99
N GLU A 427 29.01 -12.19 -31.92
CA GLU A 427 29.42 -11.69 -33.22
C GLU A 427 29.87 -10.23 -33.12
N GLU A 428 31.07 -9.93 -33.64
CA GLU A 428 31.65 -8.59 -33.60
C GLU A 428 30.83 -7.54 -34.35
N ARG A 429 30.00 -7.98 -35.30
CA ARG A 429 29.18 -7.09 -36.15
C ARG A 429 27.94 -6.56 -35.41
N CYS A 430 27.61 -7.07 -34.23
CA CYS A 430 26.45 -6.64 -33.48
C CYS A 430 26.84 -5.82 -32.24
N GLY A 431 26.50 -4.53 -32.25
CA GLY A 431 26.70 -3.62 -31.10
C GLY A 431 25.66 -3.78 -29.98
N CYS A 432 24.59 -4.55 -30.21
CA CYS A 432 23.50 -4.73 -29.25
C CYS A 432 23.95 -5.56 -28.06
N ARG A 433 23.68 -5.07 -26.84
CA ARG A 433 23.92 -5.85 -25.61
C ARG A 433 22.74 -6.77 -25.34
N PHE A 434 22.98 -8.07 -25.40
CA PHE A 434 21.94 -9.07 -25.12
C PHE A 434 21.98 -9.56 -23.68
N SER A 435 20.80 -9.75 -23.10
CA SER A 435 20.62 -10.42 -21.82
C SER A 435 19.43 -11.35 -21.86
N ILE A 436 19.54 -12.46 -21.15
CA ILE A 436 18.49 -13.47 -21.03
C ILE A 436 18.17 -13.60 -19.55
N VAL A 437 16.88 -13.56 -19.20
CA VAL A 437 16.45 -13.72 -17.81
C VAL A 437 15.52 -14.93 -17.70
N ARG A 438 15.95 -15.94 -16.94
CA ARG A 438 15.12 -17.09 -16.58
C ARG A 438 14.47 -16.88 -15.22
N PHE A 439 13.19 -17.23 -15.14
CA PHE A 439 12.48 -17.38 -13.88
C PHE A 439 11.39 -18.45 -14.01
N GLY A 440 10.84 -18.85 -12.87
CA GLY A 440 9.80 -19.86 -12.78
C GLY A 440 8.40 -19.31 -13.04
N ASN A 441 7.39 -19.89 -12.37
CA ASN A 441 6.03 -19.42 -12.53
C ASN A 441 5.84 -18.06 -11.85
N VAL A 442 4.96 -17.24 -12.42
CA VAL A 442 4.50 -15.99 -11.81
C VAL A 442 3.05 -16.11 -11.34
N LEU A 443 2.79 -15.57 -10.16
CA LEU A 443 1.49 -15.63 -9.49
C LEU A 443 0.41 -14.90 -10.29
N GLY A 444 -0.77 -15.50 -10.40
CA GLY A 444 -1.94 -14.87 -11.04
C GLY A 444 -1.83 -14.64 -12.55
N SER A 445 -0.81 -15.18 -13.23
CA SER A 445 -0.68 -15.00 -14.68
C SER A 445 -1.84 -15.65 -15.45
N ARG A 446 -2.18 -15.09 -16.62
CA ARG A 446 -3.30 -15.56 -17.47
C ARG A 446 -3.14 -17.06 -17.78
N GLY A 447 -4.23 -17.82 -17.61
CA GLY A 447 -4.26 -19.26 -17.89
C GLY A 447 -3.37 -20.12 -16.98
N SER A 448 -2.97 -19.62 -15.81
CA SER A 448 -2.18 -20.40 -14.83
C SER A 448 -3.06 -21.20 -13.87
N VAL A 449 -2.42 -21.98 -13.00
CA VAL A 449 -3.09 -22.88 -12.06
C VAL A 449 -3.94 -22.15 -11.02
N ILE A 450 -3.52 -20.96 -10.57
CA ILE A 450 -4.22 -20.19 -9.53
C ILE A 450 -5.61 -19.73 -10.03
N PRO A 451 -5.74 -19.02 -11.17
CA PRO A 451 -7.06 -18.70 -11.73
C PRO A 451 -7.93 -19.92 -11.99
N LYS A 452 -7.34 -21.05 -12.41
CA LYS A 452 -8.07 -22.30 -12.62
C LYS A 452 -8.65 -22.83 -11.30
N PHE A 453 -7.87 -22.86 -10.23
CA PHE A 453 -8.32 -23.31 -8.92
C PHE A 453 -9.37 -22.37 -8.34
N ALA A 454 -9.19 -21.05 -8.47
CA ALA A 454 -10.18 -20.07 -8.04
C ALA A 454 -11.53 -20.31 -8.72
N TYR A 455 -11.54 -20.43 -10.05
CA TYR A 455 -12.75 -20.75 -10.81
C TYR A 455 -13.37 -22.08 -10.37
N GLN A 456 -12.56 -23.14 -10.22
CA GLN A 456 -13.06 -24.45 -9.77
C GLN A 456 -13.71 -24.37 -8.40
N ILE A 457 -13.11 -23.63 -7.46
CA ILE A 457 -13.64 -23.43 -6.11
C ILE A 457 -14.95 -22.65 -6.16
N GLU A 458 -15.00 -21.55 -6.91
CA GLU A 458 -16.21 -20.74 -7.12
C GLU A 458 -17.36 -21.54 -7.73
N THR A 459 -17.07 -22.52 -8.59
CA THR A 459 -18.08 -23.41 -9.18
C THR A 459 -18.41 -24.66 -8.34
N GLY A 460 -17.89 -24.78 -7.11
CA GLY A 460 -18.19 -25.90 -6.20
C GLY A 460 -17.29 -27.14 -6.34
N GLY A 461 -16.19 -27.05 -7.09
CA GLY A 461 -15.21 -28.11 -7.29
C GLY A 461 -15.60 -29.17 -8.33
N PRO A 462 -14.82 -30.27 -8.45
CA PRO A 462 -13.58 -30.52 -7.73
C PRO A 462 -12.41 -29.68 -8.25
N VAL A 463 -11.41 -29.45 -7.39
CA VAL A 463 -10.13 -28.86 -7.79
C VAL A 463 -9.26 -29.94 -8.43
N THR A 464 -8.70 -29.67 -9.62
CA THR A 464 -7.91 -30.67 -10.35
C THR A 464 -6.41 -30.43 -10.28
N VAL A 465 -5.71 -31.23 -9.47
CA VAL A 465 -4.25 -31.22 -9.31
C VAL A 465 -3.65 -32.30 -10.22
N THR A 466 -2.57 -32.03 -10.94
CA THR A 466 -2.07 -33.06 -11.89
C THR A 466 -1.27 -34.17 -11.21
N ASP A 467 -0.42 -33.87 -10.22
CA ASP A 467 0.24 -34.88 -9.38
C ASP A 467 0.50 -34.29 -7.98
N PRO A 468 0.28 -35.04 -6.88
CA PRO A 468 0.49 -34.57 -5.52
C PRO A 468 1.94 -34.18 -5.20
N ARG A 469 2.91 -34.77 -5.91
CA ARG A 469 4.35 -34.52 -5.73
C ARG A 469 4.84 -33.30 -6.52
N MET A 470 3.99 -32.72 -7.36
CA MET A 470 4.39 -31.66 -8.26
C MET A 470 4.70 -30.36 -7.49
N LYS A 471 5.88 -29.80 -7.78
CA LYS A 471 6.36 -28.55 -7.20
C LYS A 471 6.60 -27.50 -8.26
N ARG A 472 6.33 -26.24 -7.94
CA ARG A 472 6.66 -25.09 -8.79
C ARG A 472 7.23 -23.95 -7.97
N PHE A 473 8.14 -23.21 -8.58
CA PHE A 473 8.64 -21.94 -8.08
C PHE A 473 7.64 -20.83 -8.39
N PHE A 474 7.43 -19.91 -7.46
CA PHE A 474 6.52 -18.79 -7.63
C PHE A 474 7.18 -17.47 -7.25
N MET A 475 6.87 -16.42 -8.01
CA MET A 475 7.23 -15.04 -7.73
C MET A 475 6.06 -14.14 -8.14
N SER A 476 5.94 -12.95 -7.58
CA SER A 476 4.92 -11.99 -8.05
C SER A 476 5.31 -11.45 -9.43
N ILE A 477 4.33 -11.00 -10.23
CA ILE A 477 4.59 -10.38 -11.54
C ILE A 477 5.38 -9.06 -11.38
N PRO A 478 5.01 -8.14 -10.47
CA PRO A 478 5.77 -6.90 -10.26
C PRO A 478 7.23 -7.17 -9.88
N GLU A 479 7.47 -8.12 -8.98
CA GLU A 479 8.84 -8.48 -8.57
C GLU A 479 9.65 -9.07 -9.72
N ALA A 480 9.09 -10.05 -10.45
CA ALA A 480 9.79 -10.69 -11.57
C ALA A 480 10.17 -9.67 -12.65
N THR A 481 9.27 -8.75 -12.97
CA THR A 481 9.54 -7.71 -13.97
C THR A 481 10.55 -6.69 -13.48
N LEU A 482 10.53 -6.30 -12.20
CA LEU A 482 11.50 -5.36 -11.66
C LEU A 482 12.91 -5.96 -11.60
N LEU A 483 13.04 -7.26 -11.26
CA LEU A 483 14.30 -8.01 -11.36
C LEU A 483 14.77 -8.19 -12.82
N VAL A 484 13.85 -8.31 -13.78
CA VAL A 484 14.17 -8.29 -15.21
C VAL A 484 14.74 -6.94 -15.63
N LEU A 485 14.17 -5.82 -15.17
CA LEU A 485 14.74 -4.49 -15.40
C LEU A 485 16.15 -4.37 -14.79
N GLN A 486 16.31 -4.84 -13.55
CA GLN A 486 17.60 -4.85 -12.87
C GLN A 486 18.66 -5.69 -13.62
N ALA A 487 18.28 -6.87 -14.10
CA ALA A 487 19.16 -7.72 -14.93
C ALA A 487 19.56 -7.01 -16.23
N GLY A 488 18.63 -6.25 -16.82
CA GLY A 488 18.92 -5.36 -17.93
C GLY A 488 20.01 -4.35 -17.60
N ALA A 489 19.96 -3.70 -16.43
CA ALA A 489 20.95 -2.70 -16.01
C ALA A 489 22.37 -3.27 -15.91
N TYR A 490 22.53 -4.45 -15.29
CA TYR A 490 23.82 -5.11 -15.08
C TYR A 490 24.46 -5.73 -16.33
N ALA A 491 23.73 -5.78 -17.44
CA ALA A 491 24.06 -6.58 -18.62
C ALA A 491 25.50 -6.37 -19.14
N SER A 492 26.39 -7.31 -18.79
CA SER A 492 27.53 -7.70 -19.63
C SER A 492 26.99 -8.40 -20.87
N ASN A 493 27.60 -8.20 -22.04
CA ASN A 493 27.11 -8.80 -23.28
C ASN A 493 27.01 -10.34 -23.16
N ALA A 494 25.93 -10.93 -23.71
CA ALA A 494 25.59 -12.35 -23.66
C ALA A 494 25.30 -12.95 -22.26
N ALA A 495 24.92 -12.12 -21.27
CA ALA A 495 24.61 -12.58 -19.93
C ALA A 495 23.32 -13.43 -19.86
N LEU A 496 23.38 -14.50 -19.08
CA LEU A 496 22.23 -15.34 -18.72
C LEU A 496 22.01 -15.22 -17.21
N TYR A 497 20.95 -14.52 -16.83
CA TYR A 497 20.52 -14.37 -15.46
C TYR A 497 19.48 -15.43 -15.11
N VAL A 498 19.58 -15.96 -13.90
CA VAL A 498 18.57 -16.83 -13.29
C VAL A 498 18.10 -16.09 -12.06
N LEU A 499 16.81 -15.77 -11.99
CA LEU A 499 16.25 -15.19 -10.78
C LEU A 499 16.21 -16.27 -9.72
N ASP A 500 16.70 -15.93 -8.53
CA ASP A 500 16.38 -16.71 -7.34
C ASP A 500 14.86 -16.68 -7.16
N MET A 501 14.25 -17.85 -6.97
CA MET A 501 12.79 -18.00 -6.82
C MET A 501 12.39 -18.40 -5.40
N GLY A 502 13.36 -18.55 -4.49
CA GLY A 502 13.13 -19.12 -3.16
C GLY A 502 12.69 -20.59 -3.22
N GLU A 503 11.98 -21.02 -2.18
CA GLU A 503 11.57 -22.43 -2.03
C GLU A 503 10.42 -22.82 -2.95
N PRO A 504 10.49 -23.99 -3.62
CA PRO A 504 9.42 -24.47 -4.48
C PRO A 504 8.22 -24.95 -3.66
N VAL A 505 7.02 -24.71 -4.20
CA VAL A 505 5.75 -24.97 -3.52
C VAL A 505 5.04 -26.16 -4.15
N PHE A 506 4.53 -27.07 -3.33
CA PHE A 506 3.67 -28.16 -3.78
C PHE A 506 2.33 -27.62 -4.30
N ILE A 507 1.95 -28.03 -5.51
CA ILE A 507 0.67 -27.63 -6.12
C ILE A 507 -0.53 -28.21 -5.36
N ASP A 508 -0.39 -29.39 -4.76
CA ASP A 508 -1.40 -29.96 -3.86
C ASP A 508 -1.61 -29.09 -2.61
N LYS A 509 -0.51 -28.65 -1.97
CA LYS A 509 -0.58 -27.73 -0.83
C LYS A 509 -1.25 -26.42 -1.24
N LEU A 510 -0.90 -25.88 -2.40
CA LEU A 510 -1.52 -24.69 -2.96
C LEU A 510 -3.04 -24.84 -3.12
N ALA A 511 -3.51 -25.95 -3.69
CA ALA A 511 -4.93 -26.23 -3.83
C ALA A 511 -5.65 -26.24 -2.48
N LYS A 512 -5.09 -26.93 -1.48
CA LYS A 512 -5.65 -27.01 -0.12
C LYS A 512 -5.75 -25.65 0.55
N GLU A 513 -4.71 -24.82 0.44
CA GLU A 513 -4.71 -23.48 1.03
C GLU A 513 -5.71 -22.55 0.33
N MET A 514 -5.86 -22.63 -0.99
CA MET A 514 -6.88 -21.86 -1.71
C MET A 514 -8.30 -22.25 -1.32
N ILE A 515 -8.58 -23.54 -1.13
CA ILE A 515 -9.89 -24.03 -0.64
C ILE A 515 -10.18 -23.47 0.76
N LYS A 516 -9.19 -23.51 1.68
CA LYS A 516 -9.34 -22.95 3.03
C LYS A 516 -9.60 -21.45 3.02
N LEU A 517 -8.83 -20.68 2.24
CA LEU A 517 -9.00 -19.24 2.11
C LEU A 517 -10.39 -18.86 1.59
N ALA A 518 -11.02 -19.72 0.80
CA ALA A 518 -12.39 -19.55 0.31
C ALA A 518 -13.47 -19.94 1.34
N GLY A 519 -13.09 -20.34 2.57
CA GLY A 519 -14.03 -20.73 3.63
C GLY A 519 -14.53 -22.18 3.52
N TYR A 520 -13.79 -23.04 2.83
CA TYR A 520 -14.15 -24.45 2.63
C TYR A 520 -13.11 -25.38 3.25
N THR A 521 -13.55 -26.58 3.64
CA THR A 521 -12.71 -27.64 4.18
C THR A 521 -12.23 -28.55 3.03
N PRO A 522 -10.91 -28.61 2.74
CA PRO A 522 -10.39 -29.45 1.66
C PRO A 522 -10.70 -30.93 1.87
N GLY A 523 -11.23 -31.60 0.84
CA GLY A 523 -11.61 -33.01 0.87
C GLY A 523 -12.98 -33.30 1.48
N VAL A 524 -13.60 -32.33 2.16
CA VAL A 524 -14.96 -32.44 2.71
C VAL A 524 -15.92 -31.62 1.86
N ASP A 525 -15.75 -30.30 1.87
CA ASP A 525 -16.61 -29.38 1.12
C ASP A 525 -16.22 -29.35 -0.36
N ILE A 526 -14.91 -29.36 -0.65
CA ILE A 526 -14.37 -29.36 -2.02
C ILE A 526 -13.37 -30.50 -2.18
N LYS A 527 -13.68 -31.43 -3.09
CA LYS A 527 -12.79 -32.56 -3.41
C LYS A 527 -11.60 -32.12 -4.25
N ILE A 528 -10.45 -32.75 -4.02
CA ILE A 528 -9.25 -32.64 -4.87
C ILE A 528 -9.14 -33.93 -5.69
N VAL A 529 -9.08 -33.80 -7.00
CA VAL A 529 -8.94 -34.93 -7.94
C VAL A 529 -7.58 -34.86 -8.62
N TYR A 530 -6.86 -35.98 -8.60
CA TYR A 530 -5.58 -36.10 -9.28
C TYR A 530 -5.75 -36.58 -10.72
N THR A 531 -5.29 -35.79 -11.69
CA THR A 531 -5.54 -36.06 -13.12
C THR A 531 -4.39 -36.73 -13.86
N GLY A 532 -3.23 -36.92 -13.21
CA GLY A 532 -2.01 -37.41 -13.84
C GLY A 532 -1.23 -36.33 -14.57
N THR A 533 0.05 -36.60 -14.80
CA THR A 533 0.98 -35.74 -15.55
C THR A 533 0.64 -35.71 -17.04
N ARG A 534 0.69 -34.53 -17.65
CA ARG A 534 0.50 -34.37 -19.10
C ARG A 534 1.82 -34.49 -19.85
N PRO A 535 1.79 -34.79 -21.17
CA PRO A 535 2.98 -34.81 -22.01
C PRO A 535 3.82 -33.52 -21.84
N GLY A 536 5.13 -33.69 -21.72
CA GLY A 536 6.10 -32.61 -21.59
C GLY A 536 6.22 -31.96 -20.20
N GLU A 537 5.32 -32.25 -19.25
CA GLU A 537 5.37 -31.67 -17.91
C GLU A 537 6.40 -32.34 -17.00
N LYS A 538 7.14 -31.53 -16.22
CA LYS A 538 8.02 -32.01 -15.16
C LYS A 538 7.30 -32.04 -13.81
N LEU A 539 7.65 -32.99 -12.94
CA LEU A 539 7.21 -32.96 -11.53
C LEU A 539 7.86 -31.79 -10.76
N VAL A 540 9.13 -31.53 -11.03
CA VAL A 540 9.90 -30.43 -10.43
C VAL A 540 10.68 -29.74 -11.55
N GLU A 541 10.60 -28.42 -11.62
CA GLU A 541 11.38 -27.61 -12.55
C GLU A 541 12.80 -27.39 -12.00
N GLU A 542 13.77 -27.18 -12.89
CA GLU A 542 15.15 -26.86 -12.52
C GLU A 542 15.43 -25.39 -12.86
N LEU A 543 16.11 -24.67 -11.95
CA LEU A 543 16.53 -23.28 -12.20
C LEU A 543 17.94 -23.20 -12.83
N PHE A 544 18.78 -24.21 -12.55
CA PHE A 544 20.17 -24.29 -12.99
C PHE A 544 20.40 -25.51 -13.87
N LEU A 545 21.34 -25.39 -14.81
CA LEU A 545 21.73 -26.49 -15.71
C LEU A 545 22.58 -27.53 -14.97
#